data_AF-A0A6B3G8Y8-F1
#
_entry.id   AF-A0A6B3G8Y8-F1
#
_cell.length_a   1.000
_cell.length_b   1.000
_cell.length_c   1.000
_cell.angle_alpha   90.00
_cell.angle_beta   90.00
_cell.angle_gamma   90.00
#
_symmetry.space_group_name_H-M   'P 1'
#
loop_
_entity.id
_entity.type
_entity.pdbx_description
1 polymer ?
#
loop_
_entity_poly.entity_id
_entity_poly.type
_entity_poly.pdbx_seq_one_letter_code
_entity_poly.pdbx_strand_id
1 'polypeptide(L)'
;SSHNSCIAFWAPAEDLDEWAALGCTGWSAADCYPLYQRLETNDAPGDHHGRSGPVTIRTVPPRDPCGTALLEACATAGIPTVPFNTGSTVIRGAHWFQINAREDGTRSSASVSYLHPVLGKRPNLEVRTGLQAKRLLFDGERCTGVEYLEPDTVHSGTVHARREVIVSCGAIDSPKLLMLSGIGPAGHLRETGVDVRVDSPGVGSHLQDHPEGVIMWEAKQPMATTSTQWWEIGIFADTEPGLDRPDLMFHYGSVPFDLNTYRRGYPTSDNAFCLTPNVTRARSLGTVRLRTRDFRDKPRV
;
A
#
# COMPACT_ATOMS: atom_id res chain seq x y z
N SER A 1 0.24 -4.43 5.49
CA SER A 1 1.50 -3.88 6.07
C SER A 1 2.43 -4.92 6.71
N SER A 2 2.07 -6.22 6.75
CA SER A 2 2.94 -7.25 7.36
C SER A 2 3.91 -7.96 6.39
N HIS A 3 3.86 -7.64 5.10
CA HIS A 3 4.68 -8.29 4.05
C HIS A 3 5.34 -7.30 3.07
N ASN A 4 5.09 -6.00 3.22
CA ASN A 4 5.70 -4.97 2.38
C ASN A 4 7.10 -4.58 2.87
N SER A 5 7.78 -3.70 2.13
CA SER A 5 9.10 -3.15 2.45
C SER A 5 9.10 -2.08 3.55
N CYS A 6 7.96 -1.77 4.18
CA CYS A 6 7.84 -0.72 5.21
C CYS A 6 8.18 0.71 4.77
N ILE A 7 8.35 1.01 3.48
CA ILE A 7 8.47 2.40 3.00
C ILE A 7 7.25 3.21 3.49
N ALA A 8 7.50 4.36 4.11
CA ALA A 8 6.50 5.17 4.78
C ALA A 8 6.52 6.62 4.29
N PHE A 9 5.41 7.02 3.66
CA PHE A 9 5.18 8.38 3.17
C PHE A 9 3.90 8.97 3.75
N TRP A 10 3.91 10.28 3.96
CA TRP A 10 2.70 11.09 3.89
C TRP A 10 2.38 11.34 2.41
N ALA A 11 1.10 11.34 2.05
CA ALA A 11 0.70 11.71 0.69
C ALA A 11 0.93 13.21 0.45
N PRO A 12 1.22 13.64 -0.79
CA PRO A 12 1.13 15.04 -1.20
C PRO A 12 -0.19 15.67 -0.77
N ALA A 13 -0.15 16.91 -0.26
CA ALA A 13 -1.37 17.63 0.12
C ALA A 13 -2.30 17.79 -1.09
N GLU A 14 -1.71 18.00 -2.26
CA GLU A 14 -2.39 18.21 -3.52
C GLU A 14 -3.22 16.98 -3.95
N ASP A 15 -2.77 15.76 -3.62
CA ASP A 15 -3.54 14.53 -3.90
C ASP A 15 -4.78 14.42 -3.01
N LEU A 16 -4.66 14.82 -1.74
CA LEU A 16 -5.76 14.77 -0.77
C LEU A 16 -6.79 15.88 -1.04
N ASP A 17 -6.31 17.10 -1.34
CA ASP A 17 -7.18 18.21 -1.71
C ASP A 17 -7.92 17.92 -3.03
N GLU A 18 -7.29 17.19 -3.96
CA GLU A 18 -7.96 16.71 -5.17
C GLU A 18 -9.09 15.72 -4.86
N TRP A 19 -8.97 14.84 -3.85
CA TRP A 19 -10.09 13.99 -3.42
C TRP A 19 -11.29 14.82 -2.94
N ALA A 20 -11.05 15.84 -2.12
CA ALA A 20 -12.11 16.74 -1.67
C ALA A 20 -12.75 17.49 -2.85
N ALA A 21 -11.94 17.96 -3.80
CA ALA A 21 -12.42 18.64 -5.02
C ALA A 21 -13.24 17.71 -5.94
N LEU A 22 -12.94 16.40 -5.95
CA LEU A 22 -13.70 15.37 -6.67
C LEU A 22 -15.00 14.95 -5.95
N GLY A 23 -15.31 15.56 -4.81
CA GLY A 23 -16.57 15.34 -4.09
C GLY A 23 -16.45 14.49 -2.81
N CYS A 24 -15.25 14.00 -2.47
CA CYS A 24 -15.01 13.29 -1.20
C CYS A 24 -14.92 14.29 -0.04
N THR A 25 -16.06 14.83 0.38
CA THR A 25 -16.14 15.81 1.48
C THR A 25 -15.49 15.24 2.76
N GLY A 26 -14.60 16.01 3.39
CA GLY A 26 -13.88 15.61 4.60
C GLY A 26 -12.59 14.80 4.36
N TRP A 27 -12.07 14.79 3.13
CA TRP A 27 -10.85 14.07 2.74
C TRP A 27 -9.72 14.99 2.25
N SER A 28 -9.77 16.28 2.58
CA SER A 28 -8.69 17.22 2.23
C SER A 28 -7.41 16.96 3.05
N ALA A 29 -6.30 17.61 2.69
CA ALA A 29 -5.08 17.57 3.49
C ALA A 29 -5.32 18.09 4.91
N ALA A 30 -6.15 19.13 5.06
CA ALA A 30 -6.52 19.70 6.36
C ALA A 30 -7.27 18.69 7.25
N ASP A 31 -8.07 17.80 6.66
CA ASP A 31 -8.79 16.75 7.38
C ASP A 31 -7.88 15.55 7.71
N CYS A 32 -6.95 15.20 6.80
CA CYS A 32 -6.16 13.98 6.86
C CYS A 32 -4.84 14.12 7.63
N TYR A 33 -4.13 15.24 7.52
CA TYR A 33 -2.83 15.43 8.17
C TYR A 33 -2.87 15.29 9.71
N PRO A 34 -3.91 15.74 10.42
CA PRO A 34 -4.07 15.45 11.85
C PRO A 34 -4.14 13.94 12.16
N LEU A 35 -4.60 13.11 11.22
CA LEU A 35 -4.62 11.65 11.36
C LEU A 35 -3.22 11.05 11.17
N TYR A 36 -2.41 11.60 10.26
CA TYR A 36 -0.99 11.23 10.14
C TYR A 36 -0.22 11.53 11.43
N GLN A 37 -0.42 12.73 12.01
CA GLN A 37 0.13 13.07 13.32
C GLN A 37 -0.32 12.10 14.42
N ARG A 38 -1.60 11.74 14.44
CA ARG A 38 -2.14 10.84 15.46
C ARG A 38 -1.61 9.41 15.33
N LEU A 39 -1.36 8.93 14.11
CA LEU A 39 -0.97 7.54 13.88
C LEU A 39 0.52 7.28 14.16
N GLU A 40 1.38 8.29 13.98
CA GLU A 40 2.83 8.08 13.98
C GLU A 40 3.53 8.47 15.29
N THR A 41 4.64 7.78 15.55
CA THR A 41 5.76 8.30 16.34
C THR A 41 6.94 8.37 15.39
N ASN A 42 7.22 9.56 14.88
CA ASN A 42 8.23 9.81 13.84
C ASN A 42 9.53 10.35 14.46
N ASP A 43 10.70 10.01 13.90
CA ASP A 43 12.01 10.50 14.34
C ASP A 43 12.49 11.78 13.65
N ALA A 44 11.87 12.17 12.52
CA ALA A 44 12.26 13.34 11.76
C ALA A 44 11.92 14.65 12.50
N PRO A 45 12.70 15.73 12.30
CA PRO A 45 12.44 17.03 12.91
C PRO A 45 11.15 17.67 12.36
N GLY A 46 10.56 18.59 13.14
CA GLY A 46 9.38 19.37 12.75
C GLY A 46 8.18 19.14 13.65
N ASP A 47 7.43 20.19 13.95
CA ASP A 47 6.27 20.13 14.87
C ASP A 47 5.03 19.53 14.20
N HIS A 48 5.06 19.37 12.87
CA HIS A 48 3.99 18.73 12.12
C HIS A 48 3.96 17.21 12.29
N HIS A 49 4.97 16.60 12.89
CA HIS A 49 5.04 15.15 13.07
C HIS A 49 4.39 14.66 14.37
N GLY A 50 3.82 13.45 14.30
CA GLY A 50 3.35 12.71 15.47
C GLY A 50 4.50 12.20 16.34
N ARG A 51 4.36 12.31 17.66
CA ARG A 51 5.38 11.85 18.64
C ARG A 51 4.90 10.77 19.60
N SER A 52 3.63 10.36 19.48
CA SER A 52 2.98 9.45 20.43
C SER A 52 2.06 8.43 19.78
N GLY A 53 1.96 8.44 18.44
CA GLY A 53 1.14 7.48 17.71
C GLY A 53 1.75 6.07 17.72
N PRO A 54 0.94 5.03 17.55
CA PRO A 54 1.38 3.64 17.70
C PRO A 54 2.30 3.13 16.57
N VAL A 55 2.41 3.85 15.45
CA VAL A 55 3.25 3.47 14.31
C VAL A 55 4.58 4.21 14.39
N THR A 56 5.62 3.53 14.87
CA THR A 56 7.00 4.04 14.79
C THR A 56 7.44 4.20 13.33
N ILE A 57 7.85 5.41 12.96
CA ILE A 57 8.46 5.76 11.67
C ILE A 57 9.86 6.27 11.95
N ARG A 58 10.85 5.69 11.27
CA ARG A 58 12.25 6.07 11.43
C ARG A 58 12.97 6.25 10.10
N THR A 59 13.94 7.12 10.07
CA THR A 59 14.78 7.36 8.89
C THR A 59 15.75 6.19 8.69
N VAL A 60 15.92 5.72 7.45
CA VAL A 60 16.92 4.71 7.13
C VAL A 60 18.33 5.31 7.33
N PRO A 61 19.21 4.69 8.14
CA PRO A 61 20.58 5.19 8.30
C PRO A 61 21.39 5.03 7.01
N PRO A 62 22.21 6.02 6.61
CA PRO A 62 22.99 5.98 5.37
C PRO A 62 24.22 5.05 5.50
N ARG A 63 23.98 3.74 5.57
CA ARG A 63 25.03 2.72 5.79
C ARG A 63 25.49 2.03 4.53
N ASP A 64 24.69 2.03 3.46
CA ASP A 64 25.07 1.45 2.17
C ASP A 64 25.92 2.46 1.34
N PRO A 65 27.20 2.15 1.05
CA PRO A 65 28.05 3.01 0.24
C PRO A 65 27.55 3.18 -1.19
N CYS A 66 26.91 2.16 -1.77
CA CYS A 66 26.37 2.24 -3.13
C CYS A 66 25.16 3.19 -3.18
N GLY A 67 24.27 3.13 -2.18
CA GLY A 67 23.20 4.10 -2.00
C GLY A 67 23.70 5.53 -1.79
N THR A 68 24.78 5.71 -1.02
CA THR A 68 25.39 7.05 -0.84
C THR A 68 25.92 7.60 -2.16
N ALA A 69 26.67 6.79 -2.91
CA ALA A 69 27.19 7.16 -4.23
C ALA A 69 26.06 7.44 -5.24
N LEU A 70 24.92 6.73 -5.12
CA LEU A 70 23.75 7.00 -5.95
C LEU A 70 23.18 8.40 -5.67
N LEU A 71 23.06 8.82 -4.41
CA LEU A 71 22.58 10.17 -4.09
C LEU A 71 23.53 11.27 -4.61
N GLU A 72 24.84 11.04 -4.57
CA GLU A 72 25.84 11.93 -5.18
C GLU A 72 25.66 12.00 -6.72
N ALA A 73 25.37 10.87 -7.35
CA ALA A 73 25.05 10.80 -8.78
C ALA A 73 23.74 11.53 -9.11
N CYS A 74 22.71 11.39 -8.27
CA CYS A 74 21.46 12.14 -8.38
C CYS A 74 21.73 13.66 -8.32
N ALA A 75 22.52 14.12 -7.35
CA ALA A 75 22.87 15.54 -7.22
C ALA A 75 23.59 16.07 -8.48
N THR A 76 24.51 15.28 -9.04
CA THR A 76 25.20 15.61 -10.30
C THR A 76 24.24 15.67 -11.50
N ALA A 77 23.19 14.84 -11.48
CA ALA A 77 22.11 14.85 -12.47
C ALA A 77 21.04 15.93 -12.22
N GLY A 78 21.24 16.83 -11.25
CA GLY A 78 20.29 17.90 -10.93
C GLY A 78 19.09 17.45 -10.09
N ILE A 79 19.18 16.29 -9.42
CA ILE A 79 18.18 15.80 -8.46
C ILE A 79 18.78 15.92 -7.05
N PRO A 80 18.44 16.97 -6.29
CA PRO A 80 19.07 17.23 -4.99
C PRO A 80 18.63 16.24 -3.92
N THR A 81 19.40 16.16 -2.83
CA THR A 81 18.99 15.42 -1.64
C THR A 81 17.95 16.23 -0.87
N VAL A 82 16.72 15.70 -0.72
CA VAL A 82 15.60 16.41 -0.07
C VAL A 82 14.93 15.48 0.96
N PRO A 83 14.79 15.89 2.23
CA PRO A 83 14.12 15.05 3.23
C PRO A 83 12.66 14.78 2.86
N PHE A 84 12.20 13.55 3.10
CA PHE A 84 10.81 13.16 2.91
C PHE A 84 9.94 13.48 4.14
N ASN A 85 8.62 13.51 3.94
CA ASN A 85 7.60 13.71 4.98
C ASN A 85 7.69 15.05 5.73
N THR A 86 8.22 16.11 5.09
CA THR A 86 8.27 17.47 5.67
C THR A 86 6.94 18.22 5.64
N GLY A 87 5.89 17.60 5.10
CA GLY A 87 4.61 18.24 4.80
C GLY A 87 4.58 19.01 3.47
N SER A 88 5.73 19.17 2.80
CA SER A 88 5.84 19.72 1.45
C SER A 88 6.16 18.62 0.44
N THR A 89 5.50 18.66 -0.72
CA THR A 89 5.66 17.66 -1.78
C THR A 89 7.04 17.75 -2.42
N VAL A 90 7.71 16.60 -2.56
CA VAL A 90 9.01 16.50 -3.26
C VAL A 90 8.75 16.21 -4.74
N ILE A 91 8.80 17.25 -5.58
CA ILE A 91 8.65 17.13 -7.04
C ILE A 91 9.94 16.58 -7.66
N ARG A 92 11.08 17.14 -7.25
CA ARG A 92 12.40 16.71 -7.70
C ARG A 92 13.35 16.59 -6.51
N GLY A 93 13.68 15.36 -6.15
CA GLY A 93 14.59 15.10 -5.04
C GLY A 93 14.76 13.62 -4.75
N ALA A 94 15.87 13.28 -4.10
CA ALA A 94 16.18 11.91 -3.70
C ALA A 94 16.58 11.85 -2.22
N HIS A 95 16.28 10.73 -1.54
CA HIS A 95 16.73 10.52 -0.17
C HIS A 95 16.61 9.06 0.23
N TRP A 96 17.30 8.71 1.32
CA TRP A 96 16.95 7.55 2.13
C TRP A 96 15.50 7.66 2.62
N PHE A 97 14.73 6.58 2.52
CA PHE A 97 13.34 6.58 2.98
C PHE A 97 13.23 6.75 4.50
N GLN A 98 12.05 7.20 4.93
CA GLN A 98 11.54 6.79 6.23
C GLN A 98 10.83 5.44 6.09
N ILE A 99 10.97 4.59 7.10
CA ILE A 99 10.32 3.29 7.17
C ILE A 99 9.51 3.14 8.45
N ASN A 100 8.35 2.48 8.38
CA ASN A 100 7.57 2.16 9.57
C ASN A 100 8.12 0.89 10.25
N ALA A 101 9.21 1.06 10.99
CA ALA A 101 9.92 -0.01 11.73
C ALA A 101 10.38 0.47 13.10
N ARG A 102 10.44 -0.45 14.06
CA ARG A 102 10.99 -0.21 15.40
C ARG A 102 12.52 -0.25 15.37
N GLU A 103 13.14 0.19 16.46
CA GLU A 103 14.61 0.21 16.61
C GLU A 103 15.23 -1.19 16.58
N ASP A 104 14.51 -2.20 17.09
CA ASP A 104 14.93 -3.61 17.11
C ASP A 104 14.80 -4.32 15.74
N GLY A 105 14.39 -3.59 14.69
CA GLY A 105 14.17 -4.13 13.34
C GLY A 105 12.78 -4.73 13.12
N THR A 106 11.93 -4.80 14.15
CA THR A 106 10.55 -5.27 13.98
C THR A 106 9.75 -4.27 13.16
N ARG A 107 9.07 -4.75 12.10
CA ARG A 107 8.13 -3.90 11.34
C ARG A 107 7.04 -3.33 12.24
N SER A 108 6.76 -2.05 12.09
CA SER A 108 5.65 -1.36 12.75
C SER A 108 4.36 -1.54 11.94
N SER A 109 3.99 -2.81 11.70
CA SER A 109 2.78 -3.14 10.94
C SER A 109 1.52 -2.75 11.72
N ALA A 110 0.40 -2.59 11.03
CA ALA A 110 -0.85 -2.19 11.66
C ALA A 110 -1.27 -3.14 12.81
N SER A 111 -1.04 -4.46 12.66
CA SER A 111 -1.30 -5.43 13.73
C SER A 111 -0.34 -5.24 14.91
N VAL A 112 0.96 -5.05 14.66
CA VAL A 112 1.98 -4.81 15.69
C VAL A 112 1.71 -3.51 16.46
N SER A 113 1.28 -2.47 15.75
CA SER A 113 1.05 -1.12 16.29
C SER A 113 -0.30 -1.00 17.01
N TYR A 114 -1.40 -1.44 16.40
CA TYR A 114 -2.74 -1.20 16.92
C TYR A 114 -3.37 -2.38 17.66
N LEU A 115 -3.05 -3.62 17.27
CA LEU A 115 -3.76 -4.80 17.74
C LEU A 115 -3.02 -5.50 18.89
N HIS A 116 -1.75 -5.86 18.68
CA HIS A 116 -0.98 -6.62 19.67
C HIS A 116 -0.90 -5.96 21.05
N PRO A 117 -0.79 -4.62 21.19
CA PRO A 117 -0.72 -3.99 22.51
C PRO A 117 -1.99 -4.16 23.36
N VAL A 118 -3.14 -4.37 22.72
CA VAL A 118 -4.47 -4.45 23.34
C VAL A 118 -5.10 -5.84 23.29
N LEU A 119 -4.53 -6.76 22.51
CA LEU A 119 -4.97 -8.14 22.39
C LEU A 119 -4.94 -8.85 23.75
N GLY A 120 -6.03 -9.52 24.12
CA GLY A 120 -6.18 -10.17 25.44
C GLY A 120 -6.33 -9.22 26.63
N LYS A 121 -6.17 -7.91 26.44
CA LYS A 121 -6.32 -6.89 27.49
C LYS A 121 -7.66 -6.18 27.43
N ARG A 122 -8.19 -5.96 26.22
CA ARG A 122 -9.49 -5.30 26.02
C ARG A 122 -10.61 -6.35 26.01
N PRO A 123 -11.52 -6.36 27.00
CA PRO A 123 -12.59 -7.36 27.08
C PRO A 123 -13.66 -7.19 25.99
N ASN A 124 -13.70 -6.04 25.33
CA ASN A 124 -14.62 -5.72 24.25
C ASN A 124 -14.02 -5.91 22.84
N LEU A 125 -12.86 -6.56 22.73
CA LEU A 125 -12.20 -6.85 21.45
C LEU A 125 -12.07 -8.36 21.27
N GLU A 126 -12.66 -8.86 20.20
CA GLU A 126 -12.49 -10.24 19.75
C GLU A 126 -11.73 -10.25 18.42
N VAL A 127 -10.67 -11.06 18.34
CA VAL A 127 -9.88 -11.25 17.12
C VAL A 127 -9.97 -12.71 16.74
N ARG A 128 -10.51 -12.97 15.55
CA ARG A 128 -10.57 -14.32 14.98
C ARG A 128 -9.70 -14.36 13.74
N THR A 129 -8.73 -15.28 13.71
CA THR A 129 -7.82 -15.52 12.58
C THR A 129 -8.14 -16.85 11.92
N GLY A 130 -7.67 -17.06 10.70
CA GLY A 130 -7.97 -18.27 9.93
C GLY A 130 -9.40 -18.35 9.40
N LEU A 131 -10.19 -17.26 9.55
CA LEU A 131 -11.55 -17.17 9.04
C LEU A 131 -11.58 -16.34 7.75
N GLN A 132 -12.18 -16.88 6.69
CA GLN A 132 -12.30 -16.18 5.41
C GLN A 132 -13.75 -15.74 5.18
N ALA A 133 -13.99 -14.43 5.07
CA ALA A 133 -15.32 -13.91 4.71
C ALA A 133 -15.75 -14.43 3.33
N LYS A 134 -16.96 -14.98 3.26
CA LYS A 134 -17.57 -15.54 2.04
C LYS A 134 -18.58 -14.59 1.43
N ARG A 135 -19.43 -14.00 2.27
CA ARG A 135 -20.56 -13.15 1.88
C ARG A 135 -21.05 -12.31 3.05
N LEU A 136 -21.52 -11.10 2.77
CA LEU A 136 -22.21 -10.23 3.73
C LEU A 136 -23.66 -10.67 3.92
N LEU A 137 -24.16 -10.53 5.15
CA LEU A 137 -25.54 -10.87 5.53
C LEU A 137 -26.38 -9.60 5.58
N PHE A 138 -27.66 -9.71 5.21
CA PHE A 138 -28.58 -8.57 5.14
C PHE A 138 -29.97 -8.90 5.66
N ASP A 139 -30.61 -7.88 6.24
CA ASP A 139 -32.03 -7.83 6.58
C ASP A 139 -32.63 -6.54 5.99
N GLY A 140 -33.61 -6.65 5.10
CA GLY A 140 -34.06 -5.53 4.28
C GLY A 140 -32.89 -4.91 3.51
N GLU A 141 -32.58 -3.63 3.76
CA GLU A 141 -31.42 -2.89 3.22
C GLU A 141 -30.18 -2.93 4.13
N ARG A 142 -30.33 -3.32 5.41
CA ARG A 142 -29.27 -3.24 6.43
C ARG A 142 -28.34 -4.44 6.38
N CYS A 143 -27.02 -4.21 6.36
CA CYS A 143 -26.04 -5.27 6.58
C CYS A 143 -26.04 -5.68 8.06
N THR A 144 -26.19 -6.98 8.33
CA THR A 144 -26.36 -7.53 9.68
C THR A 144 -25.21 -8.40 10.13
N GLY A 145 -24.22 -8.68 9.26
CA GLY A 145 -23.12 -9.57 9.60
C GLY A 145 -22.35 -10.09 8.39
N VAL A 146 -21.58 -11.14 8.64
CA VAL A 146 -20.79 -11.84 7.62
C VAL A 146 -20.85 -13.34 7.84
N GLU A 147 -21.01 -14.08 6.76
CA GLU A 147 -20.78 -15.52 6.68
C GLU A 147 -19.31 -15.75 6.33
N TYR A 148 -18.65 -16.65 7.04
CA TYR A 148 -17.23 -16.94 6.85
C TYR A 148 -16.96 -18.44 6.80
N LEU A 149 -15.85 -18.83 6.18
CA LEU A 149 -15.31 -20.18 6.19
C LEU A 149 -14.49 -20.39 7.47
N GLU A 150 -14.75 -21.48 8.18
CA GLU A 150 -14.01 -21.91 9.36
C GLU A 150 -12.58 -22.37 9.00
N PRO A 151 -11.64 -22.44 9.95
CA PRO A 151 -10.25 -22.82 9.67
C PRO A 151 -10.09 -24.23 9.12
N ASP A 152 -11.07 -25.12 9.35
CA ASP A 152 -11.10 -26.48 8.79
C ASP A 152 -11.41 -26.52 7.29
N THR A 153 -11.74 -25.38 6.68
CA THR A 153 -12.05 -25.20 5.26
C THR A 153 -13.31 -25.93 4.76
N VAL A 154 -14.10 -26.48 5.68
CA VAL A 154 -15.31 -27.27 5.38
C VAL A 154 -16.54 -26.56 5.89
N HIS A 155 -16.52 -26.10 7.14
CA HIS A 155 -17.69 -25.53 7.78
C HIS A 155 -17.78 -24.02 7.57
N SER A 156 -19.01 -23.49 7.65
CA SER A 156 -19.26 -22.05 7.57
C SER A 156 -19.88 -21.57 8.88
N GLY A 157 -19.35 -20.47 9.39
CA GLY A 157 -19.86 -19.77 10.57
C GLY A 157 -20.47 -18.42 10.17
N THR A 158 -21.15 -17.79 11.14
CA THR A 158 -21.68 -16.42 10.97
C THR A 158 -21.32 -15.57 12.19
N VAL A 159 -21.14 -14.27 11.95
CA VAL A 159 -21.05 -13.27 13.02
C VAL A 159 -21.95 -12.09 12.67
N HIS A 160 -22.71 -11.63 13.66
CA HIS A 160 -23.69 -10.56 13.49
C HIS A 160 -23.21 -9.24 14.10
N ALA A 161 -23.53 -8.13 13.43
CA ALA A 161 -23.25 -6.78 13.88
C ALA A 161 -24.52 -6.06 14.35
N ARG A 162 -24.47 -5.48 15.55
CA ARG A 162 -25.56 -4.63 16.06
C ARG A 162 -25.56 -3.23 15.46
N ARG A 163 -24.40 -2.72 15.03
CA ARG A 163 -24.26 -1.36 14.49
C ARG A 163 -23.84 -1.40 13.03
N GLU A 164 -22.59 -1.75 12.77
CA GLU A 164 -21.98 -1.63 11.45
C GLU A 164 -21.09 -2.82 11.12
N VAL A 165 -20.90 -3.06 9.83
CA VAL A 165 -19.90 -3.97 9.27
C VAL A 165 -18.95 -3.14 8.42
N ILE A 166 -17.64 -3.21 8.70
CA ILE A 166 -16.61 -2.48 7.96
C ILE A 166 -15.84 -3.47 7.10
N VAL A 167 -15.89 -3.30 5.78
CA VAL A 167 -15.15 -4.14 4.82
C VAL A 167 -13.76 -3.55 4.60
N SER A 168 -12.73 -4.25 5.09
CA SER A 168 -11.32 -3.83 4.98
C SER A 168 -10.44 -4.91 4.35
N CYS A 169 -10.95 -5.58 3.32
CA CYS A 169 -10.28 -6.70 2.65
C CYS A 169 -9.27 -6.27 1.57
N GLY A 170 -9.01 -4.97 1.41
CA GLY A 170 -8.10 -4.42 0.40
C GLY A 170 -8.71 -4.28 -0.99
N ALA A 171 -7.95 -3.71 -1.94
CA ALA A 171 -8.43 -3.31 -3.26
C ALA A 171 -8.86 -4.48 -4.19
N ILE A 172 -8.42 -5.71 -3.89
CA ILE A 172 -8.76 -6.91 -4.68
C ILE A 172 -9.94 -7.66 -4.04
N ASP A 173 -9.84 -8.01 -2.75
CA ASP A 173 -10.86 -8.86 -2.12
C ASP A 173 -12.10 -8.10 -1.64
N SER A 174 -12.03 -6.79 -1.40
CA SER A 174 -13.23 -6.00 -1.06
C SER A 174 -14.25 -5.94 -2.19
N PRO A 175 -13.90 -5.56 -3.45
CA PRO A 175 -14.88 -5.59 -4.54
C PRO A 175 -15.36 -7.01 -4.83
N LYS A 176 -14.51 -8.04 -4.68
CA LYS A 176 -14.91 -9.44 -4.77
C LYS A 176 -15.99 -9.79 -3.73
N LEU A 177 -15.77 -9.47 -2.46
CA LEU A 177 -16.73 -9.76 -1.38
C LEU A 177 -18.05 -8.99 -1.59
N LEU A 178 -17.98 -7.73 -1.99
CA LEU A 178 -19.17 -6.92 -2.32
C LEU A 178 -19.98 -7.57 -3.45
N MET A 179 -19.31 -7.95 -4.55
CA MET A 179 -19.97 -8.62 -5.68
C MET A 179 -20.58 -9.97 -5.28
N LEU A 180 -19.85 -10.82 -4.53
CA LEU A 180 -20.39 -12.09 -4.00
C LEU A 180 -21.59 -11.88 -3.06
N SER A 181 -21.74 -10.67 -2.53
CA SER A 181 -22.85 -10.25 -1.67
C SER A 181 -23.96 -9.51 -2.43
N GLY A 182 -23.93 -9.53 -3.76
CA GLY A 182 -24.95 -8.93 -4.62
C GLY A 182 -24.80 -7.42 -4.85
N ILE A 183 -23.67 -6.81 -4.46
CA ILE A 183 -23.39 -5.38 -4.64
C ILE A 183 -22.31 -5.21 -5.72
N GLY A 184 -22.71 -4.78 -6.91
CA GLY A 184 -21.78 -4.60 -8.03
C GLY A 184 -22.50 -4.43 -9.38
N PRO A 185 -21.78 -4.48 -10.51
CA PRO A 185 -22.38 -4.27 -11.82
C PRO A 185 -23.42 -5.37 -12.14
N ALA A 186 -24.70 -5.00 -12.27
CA ALA A 186 -25.80 -5.95 -12.33
C ALA A 186 -25.66 -7.00 -13.45
N GLY A 187 -25.17 -6.60 -14.64
CA GLY A 187 -24.90 -7.52 -15.74
C GLY A 187 -23.89 -8.61 -15.36
N HIS A 188 -22.75 -8.22 -14.78
CA HIS A 188 -21.69 -9.13 -14.36
C HIS A 188 -22.13 -10.08 -13.24
N LEU A 189 -22.94 -9.58 -12.29
CA LEU A 189 -23.50 -10.41 -11.22
C LEU A 189 -24.41 -11.51 -11.79
N ARG A 190 -25.32 -11.15 -12.71
CA ARG A 190 -26.19 -12.13 -13.39
C ARG A 190 -25.39 -13.14 -14.21
N GLU A 191 -24.37 -12.71 -14.94
CA GLU A 191 -23.47 -13.59 -15.72
C GLU A 191 -22.76 -14.63 -14.85
N THR A 192 -22.43 -14.26 -13.61
CA THR A 192 -21.75 -15.15 -12.66
C THR A 192 -22.70 -15.93 -11.76
N GLY A 193 -24.01 -15.72 -11.90
CA GLY A 193 -25.06 -16.41 -11.13
C GLY A 193 -25.20 -15.91 -9.70
N VAL A 194 -24.90 -14.64 -9.45
CA VAL A 194 -25.12 -13.94 -8.18
C VAL A 194 -26.35 -13.04 -8.28
N ASP A 195 -27.24 -13.11 -7.31
CA ASP A 195 -28.43 -12.26 -7.24
C ASP A 195 -28.04 -10.79 -7.04
N VAL A 196 -28.66 -9.90 -7.82
CA VAL A 196 -28.41 -8.46 -7.74
C VAL A 196 -29.20 -7.86 -6.59
N ARG A 197 -28.49 -7.30 -5.62
CA ARG A 197 -29.05 -6.55 -4.50
C ARG A 197 -28.95 -5.04 -4.73
N VAL A 198 -27.79 -4.57 -5.17
CA VAL A 198 -27.55 -3.17 -5.54
C VAL A 198 -26.77 -3.17 -6.84
N ASP A 199 -27.31 -2.51 -7.86
CA ASP A 199 -26.56 -2.24 -9.09
C ASP A 199 -25.58 -1.09 -8.83
N SER A 200 -24.31 -1.44 -8.63
CA SER A 200 -23.24 -0.50 -8.35
C SER A 200 -22.11 -0.72 -9.35
N PRO A 201 -22.15 -0.06 -10.52
CA PRO A 201 -21.22 -0.32 -11.63
C PRO A 201 -19.76 0.06 -11.32
N GLY A 202 -19.53 0.88 -10.28
CA GLY A 202 -18.19 1.25 -9.83
C GLY A 202 -17.45 0.14 -9.07
N VAL A 203 -18.15 -0.87 -8.53
CA VAL A 203 -17.51 -1.94 -7.75
C VAL A 203 -16.66 -2.82 -8.66
N GLY A 204 -15.36 -2.87 -8.38
CA GLY A 204 -14.38 -3.59 -9.18
C GLY A 204 -13.89 -2.82 -10.42
N SER A 205 -14.37 -1.60 -10.64
CA SER A 205 -13.89 -0.70 -11.70
C SER A 205 -12.79 0.24 -11.17
N HIS A 206 -12.14 0.98 -12.08
CA HIS A 206 -11.14 2.02 -11.75
C HIS A 206 -9.94 1.51 -10.94
N LEU A 207 -9.53 0.24 -11.14
CA LEU A 207 -8.32 -0.29 -10.52
C LEU A 207 -7.13 0.53 -11.01
N GLN A 208 -6.36 1.07 -10.06
CA GLN A 208 -5.14 1.83 -10.29
C GLN A 208 -3.97 1.15 -9.57
N ASP A 209 -2.78 1.33 -10.11
CA ASP A 209 -1.53 0.82 -9.56
C ASP A 209 -0.36 1.72 -10.01
N HIS A 210 0.81 1.55 -9.40
CA HIS A 210 2.06 2.13 -9.88
C HIS A 210 2.80 1.10 -10.73
N PRO A 211 2.65 1.12 -12.07
CA PRO A 211 3.36 0.18 -12.93
C PRO A 211 4.86 0.42 -12.83
N GLU A 212 5.62 -0.65 -12.66
CA GLU A 212 7.05 -0.58 -12.37
C GLU A 212 7.89 -1.29 -13.45
N GLY A 213 8.93 -0.61 -13.93
CA GLY A 213 10.01 -1.18 -14.73
C GLY A 213 11.23 -1.50 -13.87
N VAL A 214 12.23 -2.16 -14.45
CA VAL A 214 13.50 -2.46 -13.77
C VAL A 214 14.69 -2.21 -14.69
N ILE A 215 15.71 -1.56 -14.15
CA ILE A 215 17.03 -1.44 -14.76
C ILE A 215 18.02 -2.02 -13.75
N MET A 216 18.87 -2.95 -14.19
CA MET A 216 19.77 -3.70 -13.32
C MET A 216 21.20 -3.56 -13.79
N TRP A 217 22.13 -3.36 -12.86
CA TRP A 217 23.56 -3.26 -13.12
C TRP A 217 24.32 -4.28 -12.28
N GLU A 218 25.31 -4.93 -12.88
CA GLU A 218 26.33 -5.64 -12.13
C GLU A 218 27.17 -4.62 -11.35
N ALA A 219 27.30 -4.85 -10.03
CA ALA A 219 28.07 -3.98 -9.18
C ALA A 219 29.56 -4.30 -9.31
N LYS A 220 30.39 -3.26 -9.46
CA LYS A 220 31.85 -3.39 -9.59
C LYS A 220 32.57 -3.69 -8.27
N GLN A 221 31.86 -3.54 -7.16
CA GLN A 221 32.33 -3.83 -5.81
C GLN A 221 31.29 -4.71 -5.10
N PRO A 222 31.68 -5.43 -4.03
CA PRO A 222 30.73 -6.20 -3.24
C PRO A 222 29.59 -5.32 -2.69
N MET A 223 28.35 -5.72 -2.95
CA MET A 223 27.14 -5.06 -2.43
C MET A 223 26.94 -5.33 -0.93
N ALA A 224 26.11 -4.51 -0.28
CA ALA A 224 25.76 -4.68 1.11
C ALA A 224 25.09 -6.05 1.36
N THR A 225 25.54 -6.76 2.39
CA THR A 225 25.00 -8.07 2.80
C THR A 225 23.98 -7.99 3.94
N THR A 226 23.75 -6.78 4.45
CA THR A 226 22.73 -6.47 5.46
C THR A 226 22.01 -5.20 5.05
N SER A 227 20.70 -5.15 5.23
CA SER A 227 19.89 -3.98 4.92
C SER A 227 18.70 -3.91 5.88
N THR A 228 18.07 -2.74 5.99
CA THR A 228 16.78 -2.62 6.67
C THR A 228 15.69 -3.39 5.92
N GLN A 229 15.65 -3.26 4.59
CA GLN A 229 14.60 -3.86 3.74
C GLN A 229 14.96 -3.97 2.24
N TRP A 230 16.23 -3.77 1.88
CA TRP A 230 16.83 -3.91 0.53
C TRP A 230 16.49 -2.85 -0.51
N TRP A 231 15.55 -1.95 -0.25
CA TRP A 231 15.03 -0.91 -1.15
C TRP A 231 14.99 0.46 -0.46
N GLU A 232 16.15 1.03 -0.16
CA GLU A 232 16.29 2.02 0.92
C GLU A 232 16.24 3.49 0.47
N ILE A 233 16.31 3.75 -0.84
CA ILE A 233 16.33 5.12 -1.41
C ILE A 233 15.20 5.29 -2.41
N GLY A 234 14.56 6.46 -2.35
CA GLY A 234 13.60 6.95 -3.33
C GLY A 234 14.15 8.11 -4.10
N ILE A 235 13.75 8.21 -5.36
CA ILE A 235 14.09 9.31 -6.27
C ILE A 235 12.78 9.78 -6.89
N PHE A 236 12.44 11.06 -6.71
CA PHE A 236 11.33 11.71 -7.41
C PHE A 236 11.87 12.65 -8.48
N ALA A 237 11.21 12.64 -9.63
CA ALA A 237 11.49 13.56 -10.72
C ALA A 237 10.21 13.90 -11.48
N ASP A 238 10.21 15.09 -12.06
CA ASP A 238 9.26 15.55 -13.07
C ASP A 238 9.85 15.35 -14.48
N THR A 239 9.10 14.69 -15.37
CA THR A 239 9.50 14.52 -16.78
C THR A 239 9.09 15.71 -17.65
N GLU A 240 8.15 16.52 -17.15
CA GLU A 240 7.65 17.74 -17.79
C GLU A 240 7.71 18.93 -16.82
N PRO A 241 8.04 20.14 -17.29
CA PRO A 241 8.11 21.31 -16.42
C PRO A 241 6.72 21.76 -15.95
N GLY A 242 6.64 22.27 -14.72
CA GLY A 242 5.44 22.93 -14.18
C GLY A 242 4.46 22.00 -13.46
N LEU A 243 4.84 20.75 -13.19
CA LEU A 243 4.07 19.85 -12.35
C LEU A 243 4.15 20.26 -10.87
N ASP A 244 3.05 20.11 -10.14
CA ASP A 244 2.97 20.29 -8.68
C ASP A 244 3.35 19.02 -7.90
N ARG A 245 3.48 17.90 -8.60
CA ARG A 245 3.82 16.55 -8.10
C ARG A 245 4.73 15.83 -9.09
N PRO A 246 5.60 14.92 -8.64
CA PRO A 246 6.40 14.10 -9.54
C PRO A 246 5.49 13.15 -10.34
N ASP A 247 5.75 13.00 -11.63
CA ASP A 247 5.12 11.99 -12.50
C ASP A 247 5.95 10.70 -12.60
N LEU A 248 7.19 10.72 -12.08
CA LEU A 248 8.12 9.60 -12.06
C LEU A 248 8.74 9.42 -10.67
N MET A 249 8.75 8.18 -10.21
CA MET A 249 9.49 7.76 -9.01
C MET A 249 10.41 6.60 -9.35
N PHE A 250 11.58 6.52 -8.73
CA PHE A 250 12.41 5.32 -8.70
C PHE A 250 12.59 4.84 -7.27
N HIS A 251 12.71 3.52 -7.12
CA HIS A 251 13.38 2.94 -5.95
C HIS A 251 14.77 2.48 -6.36
N TYR A 252 15.71 2.59 -5.43
CA TYR A 252 16.99 1.91 -5.52
C TYR A 252 16.96 0.65 -4.64
N GLY A 253 17.29 -0.48 -5.26
CA GLY A 253 17.41 -1.78 -4.61
C GLY A 253 18.86 -2.25 -4.60
N SER A 254 19.38 -2.63 -3.44
CA SER A 254 20.75 -3.13 -3.27
C SER A 254 20.89 -4.63 -3.58
N VAL A 255 19.99 -5.16 -4.42
CA VAL A 255 19.85 -6.58 -4.77
C VAL A 255 19.46 -6.72 -6.26
N PRO A 256 19.75 -7.86 -6.91
CA PRO A 256 19.17 -8.18 -8.21
C PRO A 256 17.63 -8.30 -8.12
N PHE A 257 16.94 -7.84 -9.15
CA PHE A 257 15.48 -7.95 -9.26
C PHE A 257 15.07 -8.56 -10.60
N ASP A 258 15.44 -9.83 -10.78
CA ASP A 258 15.38 -10.54 -12.06
C ASP A 258 14.11 -11.41 -12.26
N LEU A 259 13.14 -11.31 -11.35
CA LEU A 259 11.90 -12.09 -11.34
C LEU A 259 11.20 -12.13 -12.72
N ASN A 260 11.22 -11.00 -13.44
CA ASN A 260 10.57 -10.86 -14.75
C ASN A 260 11.54 -10.87 -15.94
N THR A 261 12.83 -10.67 -15.72
CA THR A 261 13.85 -10.59 -16.79
C THR A 261 14.50 -11.95 -17.05
N TYR A 262 14.71 -12.78 -16.02
CA TYR A 262 15.35 -14.09 -16.14
C TYR A 262 14.62 -15.01 -17.14
N ARG A 263 13.28 -15.10 -17.03
CA ARG A 263 12.43 -15.88 -17.95
C ARG A 263 12.47 -15.41 -19.41
N ARG A 264 13.01 -14.22 -19.68
CA ARG A 264 13.19 -13.65 -21.02
C ARG A 264 14.63 -13.80 -21.54
N GLY A 265 15.52 -14.44 -20.78
CA GLY A 265 16.91 -14.71 -21.19
C GLY A 265 17.88 -13.55 -20.96
N TYR A 266 17.52 -12.53 -20.17
CA TYR A 266 18.47 -11.50 -19.75
C TYR A 266 19.51 -12.08 -18.78
N PRO A 267 20.77 -11.61 -18.81
CA PRO A 267 21.77 -12.02 -17.83
C PRO A 267 21.36 -11.57 -16.42
N THR A 268 21.82 -12.31 -15.41
CA THR A 268 21.64 -12.02 -13.97
C THR A 268 22.99 -12.00 -13.26
N SER A 269 23.01 -11.53 -12.01
CA SER A 269 24.20 -11.50 -11.16
C SER A 269 23.79 -11.53 -9.68
N ASP A 270 24.54 -12.29 -8.87
CA ASP A 270 24.39 -12.32 -7.41
C ASP A 270 24.97 -11.06 -6.73
N ASN A 271 25.70 -10.23 -7.48
CA ASN A 271 26.28 -8.96 -7.02
C ASN A 271 25.81 -7.81 -7.92
N ALA A 272 24.60 -7.33 -7.66
CA ALA A 272 23.94 -6.33 -8.49
C ALA A 272 23.11 -5.35 -7.65
N PHE A 273 22.82 -4.20 -8.25
CA PHE A 273 21.80 -3.27 -7.77
C PHE A 273 20.83 -2.95 -8.91
N CYS A 274 19.66 -2.40 -8.56
CA CYS A 274 18.66 -2.01 -9.53
C CYS A 274 18.03 -0.64 -9.20
N LEU A 275 17.52 -0.01 -10.26
CA LEU A 275 16.61 1.12 -10.18
C LEU A 275 15.27 0.70 -10.78
N THR A 276 14.18 0.96 -10.06
CA THR A 276 12.84 0.59 -10.52
C THR A 276 11.97 1.83 -10.79
N PRO A 277 11.95 2.35 -12.03
CA PRO A 277 11.05 3.44 -12.39
C PRO A 277 9.60 3.00 -12.26
N ASN A 278 8.77 3.82 -11.65
CA ASN A 278 7.33 3.65 -11.60
C ASN A 278 6.60 4.96 -11.93
N VAL A 279 5.42 4.82 -12.53
CA VAL A 279 4.55 5.96 -12.87
C VAL A 279 3.67 6.27 -11.66
N THR A 280 3.85 7.46 -11.05
CA THR A 280 3.17 7.86 -9.81
C THR A 280 1.68 8.11 -10.01
N ARG A 281 1.29 8.59 -11.20
CA ARG A 281 -0.11 8.87 -11.56
C ARG A 281 -0.46 8.19 -12.89
N ALA A 282 -0.47 6.86 -12.86
CA ALA A 282 -0.78 6.06 -14.05
C ALA A 282 -2.21 6.35 -14.54
N ARG A 283 -2.36 6.58 -15.85
CA ARG A 283 -3.66 6.84 -16.48
C ARG A 283 -4.43 5.57 -16.85
N SER A 284 -3.75 4.43 -16.87
CA SER A 284 -4.37 3.13 -17.15
C SER A 284 -5.30 2.74 -16.01
N LEU A 285 -6.49 2.24 -16.37
CA LEU A 285 -7.47 1.73 -15.42
C LEU A 285 -7.74 0.25 -15.72
N GLY A 286 -7.70 -0.58 -14.67
CA GLY A 286 -8.02 -1.99 -14.72
C GLY A 286 -9.38 -2.31 -14.09
N THR A 287 -9.65 -3.61 -13.94
CA THR A 287 -10.84 -4.09 -13.24
C THR A 287 -10.55 -5.31 -12.39
N VAL A 288 -11.21 -5.43 -11.24
CA VAL A 288 -11.31 -6.67 -10.47
C VAL A 288 -12.70 -7.26 -10.65
N ARG A 289 -12.81 -8.47 -11.19
CA ARG A 289 -14.09 -9.13 -11.49
C ARG A 289 -14.17 -10.51 -10.86
N LEU A 290 -15.39 -10.94 -10.51
CA LEU A 290 -15.62 -12.34 -10.15
C LEU A 290 -15.23 -13.26 -11.31
N ARG A 291 -14.56 -14.36 -10.99
CA ARG A 291 -14.33 -15.46 -11.94
C ARG A 291 -15.54 -16.39 -12.01
N THR A 292 -16.09 -16.70 -10.84
CA THR A 292 -17.31 -17.49 -10.63
C THR A 292 -18.02 -16.96 -9.37
N ARG A 293 -19.18 -17.52 -9.02
CA ARG A 293 -19.85 -17.30 -7.72
C ARG A 293 -19.17 -18.00 -6.53
N ASP A 294 -18.15 -18.83 -6.76
CA ASP A 294 -17.44 -19.51 -5.69
C ASP A 294 -16.41 -18.55 -5.07
N PHE A 295 -16.57 -18.26 -3.78
CA PHE A 295 -15.66 -17.35 -3.06
C PHE A 295 -14.21 -17.87 -3.02
N ARG A 296 -13.98 -19.17 -3.23
CA ARG A 296 -12.64 -19.79 -3.25
C ARG A 296 -11.88 -19.45 -4.52
N ASP A 297 -12.58 -19.14 -5.61
CA ASP A 297 -11.94 -18.81 -6.87
C ASP A 297 -11.27 -17.44 -6.78
N LYS A 298 -10.01 -17.37 -7.20
CA LYS A 298 -9.30 -16.09 -7.32
C LYS A 298 -10.05 -15.19 -8.32
N PRO A 299 -10.20 -13.89 -8.02
CA PRO A 299 -10.83 -12.97 -8.96
C PRO A 299 -10.02 -12.88 -10.26
N ARG A 300 -10.63 -12.29 -11.28
CA ARG A 300 -9.91 -11.79 -12.46
C ARG A 300 -9.42 -10.39 -12.12
N VAL A 301 -8.10 -10.21 -12.12
CA VAL A 301 -7.39 -8.93 -11.92
C VAL A 301 -6.67 -8.63 -13.22
#